data_AF-A0A4Q3YN75-F1
#
_entry.id   AF-A0A4Q3YN75-F1
#
_cell.length_a   1.000
_cell.length_b   1.000
_cell.length_c   1.000
_cell.angle_alpha   90.00
_cell.angle_beta   90.00
_cell.angle_gamma   90.00
#
_symmetry.space_group_name_H-M   'P 1'
#
loop_
_entity.id
_entity.type
_entity.pdbx_description
1 polymer ?
#
loop_
_entity_poly.entity_id
_entity_poly.type
_entity_poly.pdbx_seq_one_letter_code
_entity_poly.pdbx_strand_id
1 'polypeptide(L)'
;MVRSLTITILRCQWLLQGFWDFYSQGVLLGKANWNSLVKNLVHRWESRTSTGALSTYGISSETSTYATGSASAVRGMKTGNSLSVNEKNGPTWATATRTDEYGYDEQRGYLNWWKDDGATPKTWAYDAAGNRNGGTYDALNRQTVYGTTASYSVDAAGNRLSRTSGGTTVDYAWDVLNRMTLVDTPTNYDSMYQYRADGLRAAQLRQVTGSAKRVTSYRYDGQMPVEEIYQVLATGGGTTTETTRWAAGPRGTERQEVTTATSGSSATTTDVSYPLYDAHGNAFAHIRRDSGNPGWYVPLTANDVRSFDPWGNVTSSPGFMAGAQGGAKQAYVGSLGHRKDDETGLVYMRARYYDPQVGRFTSEDPAMHGENW
;
A
#
# COMPACT_ATOMS: atom_id res chain seq x y z
N MET A 1 -20.20 47.69 5.66
CA MET A 1 -19.99 47.04 4.35
C MET A 1 -19.19 45.76 4.56
N VAL A 2 -19.84 44.63 4.30
CA VAL A 2 -19.39 43.25 3.95
C VAL A 2 -17.85 43.04 3.90
N ARG A 3 -17.26 42.01 4.51
CA ARG A 3 -17.21 40.64 3.96
C ARG A 3 -16.94 39.53 5.00
N SER A 4 -17.69 38.45 4.80
CA SER A 4 -17.68 37.15 5.47
C SER A 4 -16.35 36.39 5.34
N LEU A 5 -16.04 35.53 6.31
CA LEU A 5 -15.32 34.28 6.05
C LEU A 5 -15.99 33.14 6.83
N THR A 6 -17.08 32.64 6.25
CA THR A 6 -17.66 31.34 6.55
C THR A 6 -16.67 30.26 6.07
N ILE A 7 -16.08 29.48 6.99
CA ILE A 7 -15.44 28.21 6.62
C ILE A 7 -16.49 27.12 6.79
N THR A 8 -17.14 26.84 5.67
CA THR A 8 -17.99 25.68 5.47
C THR A 8 -17.11 24.55 4.95
N ILE A 9 -16.97 23.46 5.72
CA ILE A 9 -16.60 22.16 5.14
C ILE A 9 -17.93 21.42 4.93
N LEU A 10 -18.42 21.46 3.69
CA LEU A 10 -19.67 20.86 3.26
C LEU A 10 -19.51 19.33 3.15
N ARG A 11 -20.39 18.63 3.88
CA ARG A 11 -21.05 17.35 3.62
C ARG A 11 -20.36 16.33 2.69
N CYS A 12 -20.18 15.11 3.19
CA CYS A 12 -20.28 13.90 2.38
C CYS A 12 -21.57 13.17 2.81
N GLN A 13 -22.62 13.29 2.01
CA GLN A 13 -23.91 12.62 2.21
C GLN A 13 -24.21 11.86 0.93
N TRP A 14 -24.04 10.54 0.92
CA TRP A 14 -24.74 9.66 -0.03
C TRP A 14 -25.22 8.41 0.68
N LEU A 15 -26.54 8.24 0.62
CA LEU A 15 -27.29 7.11 1.15
C LEU A 15 -26.84 5.78 0.55
N LEU A 16 -26.51 4.83 1.40
CA LEU A 16 -27.00 3.44 1.39
C LEU A 16 -26.75 2.90 2.81
N GLN A 17 -27.83 2.78 3.58
CA GLN A 17 -27.93 2.47 5.02
C GLN A 17 -26.64 1.97 5.71
N GLY A 18 -26.04 2.88 6.47
CA GLY A 18 -24.87 2.68 7.33
C GLY A 18 -24.22 4.05 7.59
N PHE A 19 -24.69 4.77 8.60
CA PHE A 19 -24.24 6.14 8.91
C PHE A 19 -22.80 6.14 9.46
N TRP A 20 -21.83 6.59 8.65
CA TRP A 20 -20.45 6.85 9.05
C TRP A 20 -20.09 8.31 8.79
N ASP A 21 -19.73 9.06 9.84
CA ASP A 21 -19.19 10.42 9.71
C ASP A 21 -17.67 10.39 9.88
N PHE A 22 -16.95 10.90 8.89
CA PHE A 22 -15.49 11.04 8.92
C PHE A 22 -15.13 12.44 9.45
N TYR A 23 -14.40 12.52 10.57
CA TYR A 23 -13.92 13.78 11.14
C TYR A 23 -12.41 13.92 10.97
N SER A 24 -11.96 14.95 10.26
CA SER A 24 -10.58 15.45 10.34
C SER A 24 -10.57 16.69 11.24
N GLN A 25 -10.00 16.59 12.44
CA GLN A 25 -9.79 17.78 13.28
C GLN A 25 -8.35 18.27 13.13
N GLY A 26 -8.16 19.41 12.47
CA GLY A 26 -6.90 20.15 12.54
C GLY A 26 -6.93 21.08 13.75
N VAL A 27 -6.10 20.83 14.77
CA VAL A 27 -5.91 21.78 15.86
C VAL A 27 -4.95 22.88 15.39
N LEU A 28 -5.48 24.06 15.08
CA LEU A 28 -4.67 25.27 14.93
C LEU A 28 -4.35 25.80 16.33
N LEU A 29 -3.18 25.45 16.86
CA LEU A 29 -2.64 26.13 18.05
C LEU A 29 -2.34 27.59 17.67
N GLY A 30 -2.76 28.51 18.55
CA GLY A 30 -2.82 29.95 18.28
C GLY A 30 -1.49 30.58 17.86
N LYS A 31 -1.61 31.73 17.18
CA LYS A 31 -0.54 32.59 16.63
C LYS A 31 0.69 32.68 17.55
N ALA A 32 1.69 31.85 17.30
CA ALA A 32 3.06 32.09 17.70
C ALA A 32 3.98 31.49 16.62
N ASN A 33 4.72 32.36 15.94
CA ASN A 33 5.85 32.07 15.04
C ASN A 33 5.60 31.06 13.90
N TRP A 34 5.34 31.60 12.71
CA TRP A 34 5.12 30.88 11.44
C TRP A 34 6.30 30.03 10.92
N ASN A 35 7.33 29.75 11.73
CA ASN A 35 8.52 29.02 11.29
C ASN A 35 8.49 27.51 11.57
N SER A 36 7.46 26.97 12.23
CA SER A 36 7.29 25.51 12.37
C SER A 36 5.86 25.13 12.77
N LEU A 37 4.93 25.13 11.82
CA LEU A 37 3.61 24.55 12.07
C LEU A 37 3.72 23.03 12.06
N VAL A 38 3.95 22.42 13.23
CA VAL A 38 3.73 20.99 13.42
C VAL A 38 2.21 20.76 13.44
N LYS A 39 1.68 19.99 12.48
CA LYS A 39 0.25 19.64 12.42
C LYS A 39 0.08 18.18 12.81
N ASN A 40 -0.79 17.94 13.79
CA ASN A 40 -1.29 16.62 14.11
C ASN A 40 -2.55 16.37 13.29
N LEU A 41 -2.51 15.36 12.43
CA LEU A 41 -3.68 14.84 11.74
C LEU A 41 -4.19 13.64 12.51
N VAL A 42 -5.45 13.68 12.94
CA VAL A 42 -6.09 12.54 13.59
C VAL A 42 -7.17 12.01 12.66
N HIS A 43 -7.04 10.76 12.25
CA HIS A 43 -8.10 10.00 11.60
C HIS A 43 -8.78 9.12 12.65
N ARG A 44 -10.11 9.11 12.65
CA ARG A 44 -10.90 8.26 13.53
C ARG A 44 -11.89 7.46 12.71
N TRP A 45 -12.00 6.21 13.07
CA TRP A 45 -13.04 5.32 12.62
C TRP A 45 -13.80 4.91 13.88
N GLU A 46 -15.12 5.07 13.86
CA GLU A 46 -15.99 4.80 14.99
C GLU A 46 -17.19 4.01 14.51
N SER A 47 -17.71 3.09 15.34
CA SER A 47 -18.95 2.38 15.03
C SER A 47 -20.16 3.20 15.52
N ARG A 48 -21.31 3.19 14.83
CA ARG A 48 -22.55 3.90 15.23
C ARG A 48 -23.76 3.00 15.09
N THR A 49 -24.69 3.11 16.04
CA THR A 49 -25.97 2.39 16.01
C THR A 49 -26.89 2.97 14.94
N SER A 50 -27.99 2.27 14.63
CA SER A 50 -29.05 2.76 13.73
C SER A 50 -29.69 4.08 14.17
N THR A 51 -29.53 4.46 15.44
CA THR A 51 -30.01 5.72 16.03
C THR A 51 -28.95 6.83 16.01
N GLY A 52 -27.77 6.57 15.45
CA GLY A 52 -26.67 7.54 15.35
C GLY A 52 -25.83 7.68 16.63
N ALA A 53 -26.16 6.96 17.70
CA ALA A 53 -25.33 6.89 18.90
C ALA A 53 -24.02 6.17 18.60
N LEU A 54 -22.93 6.56 19.28
CA LEU A 54 -21.68 5.80 19.22
C LEU A 54 -21.96 4.36 19.65
N SER A 55 -21.60 3.41 18.80
CA SER A 55 -21.74 2.00 19.13
C SER A 55 -20.80 1.67 20.28
N THR A 56 -21.15 0.64 21.01
CA THR A 56 -20.31 0.10 22.06
C THR A 56 -18.98 -0.48 21.53
N TYR A 57 -18.84 -0.75 20.23
CA TYR A 57 -17.61 -1.26 19.62
C TYR A 57 -16.74 -0.12 19.07
N GLY A 58 -15.44 -0.10 19.43
CA GLY A 58 -14.45 0.81 18.83
C GLY A 58 -14.07 0.39 17.40
N ILE A 59 -13.56 1.30 16.56
CA ILE A 59 -13.10 0.94 15.21
C ILE A 59 -11.61 1.25 14.97
N SER A 60 -11.07 2.44 15.28
CA SER A 60 -9.60 2.73 15.42
C SER A 60 -9.34 4.23 15.34
N SER A 61 -8.13 4.68 15.66
CA SER A 61 -7.67 6.02 15.35
C SER A 61 -6.19 6.06 14.98
N GLU A 62 -5.82 6.92 14.04
CA GLU A 62 -4.43 7.20 13.69
C GLU A 62 -4.13 8.67 13.99
N THR A 63 -2.96 8.96 14.55
CA THR A 63 -2.46 10.31 14.80
C THR A 63 -1.08 10.46 14.20
N SER A 64 -0.94 11.37 13.23
CA SER A 64 0.31 11.57 12.50
C SER A 64 0.79 13.00 12.65
N THR A 65 2.10 13.18 12.87
CA THR A 65 2.71 14.48 13.12
C THR A 65 3.53 14.94 11.91
N TYR A 66 3.07 16.01 11.26
CA TYR A 66 3.67 16.59 10.07
C TYR A 66 4.37 17.91 10.35
N ALA A 67 5.49 18.18 9.69
CA ALA A 67 6.05 19.52 9.62
C ALA A 67 5.45 20.28 8.42
N THR A 68 4.85 21.45 8.67
CA THR A 68 4.21 22.28 7.62
C THR A 68 4.83 23.68 7.46
N GLY A 69 6.04 23.93 8.00
CA GLY A 69 6.74 25.23 7.97
C GLY A 69 8.27 25.18 8.12
N SER A 70 8.93 26.33 7.86
CA SER A 70 10.26 26.49 7.25
C SER A 70 11.51 26.45 8.17
N ALA A 71 12.17 25.29 8.23
CA ALA A 71 13.62 25.22 8.51
C ALA A 71 14.40 24.41 7.46
N SER A 72 13.72 23.49 6.76
CA SER A 72 14.28 22.72 5.64
C SER A 72 13.35 22.90 4.44
N ALA A 73 13.91 23.04 3.23
CA ALA A 73 13.14 23.11 1.97
C ALA A 73 12.27 21.85 1.73
N VAL A 74 12.50 20.79 2.51
CA VAL A 74 11.86 19.49 2.37
C VAL A 74 10.65 19.37 3.32
N ARG A 75 9.44 19.50 2.75
CA ARG A 75 8.14 19.28 3.43
C ARG A 75 7.84 17.78 3.56
N GLY A 76 7.25 17.33 4.67
CA GLY A 76 6.88 15.93 4.88
C GLY A 76 6.56 15.54 6.34
N MET A 77 6.27 14.26 6.58
CA MET A 77 6.17 13.69 7.93
C MET A 77 7.58 13.62 8.53
N LYS A 78 7.84 14.25 9.68
CA LYS A 78 9.24 14.48 10.15
C LYS A 78 9.61 13.81 11.47
N THR A 79 8.66 13.52 12.36
CA THR A 79 8.96 13.09 13.72
C THR A 79 8.38 11.72 14.05
N GLY A 80 7.10 11.51 13.76
CA GLY A 80 6.43 10.28 14.17
C GLY A 80 5.01 10.14 13.64
N ASN A 81 4.54 8.91 13.63
CA ASN A 81 3.15 8.52 13.44
C ASN A 81 2.77 7.54 14.56
N SER A 82 1.57 7.64 15.10
CA SER A 82 1.04 6.69 16.08
C SER A 82 -0.31 6.19 15.62
N LEU A 83 -0.44 4.87 15.52
CA LEU A 83 -1.67 4.17 15.16
C LEU A 83 -2.21 3.45 16.39
N SER A 84 -3.44 3.75 16.80
CA SER A 84 -4.11 3.10 17.91
C SER A 84 -5.33 2.32 17.44
N VAL A 85 -5.39 1.03 17.77
CA VAL A 85 -6.58 0.20 17.63
C VAL A 85 -7.21 0.03 19.01
N ASN A 86 -8.47 0.47 19.11
CA ASN A 86 -9.25 0.38 20.34
C ASN A 86 -10.25 -0.76 20.23
N GLU A 87 -9.96 -1.85 20.91
CA GLU A 87 -10.86 -2.99 21.06
C GLU A 87 -11.68 -2.83 22.34
N LYS A 88 -12.95 -3.25 22.32
CA LYS A 88 -13.72 -3.36 23.56
C LYS A 88 -13.78 -4.81 23.98
N ASN A 89 -13.23 -5.11 25.16
CA ASN A 89 -13.28 -6.44 25.77
C ASN A 89 -14.20 -6.38 27.00
N GLY A 90 -15.51 -6.57 26.80
CA GLY A 90 -16.50 -6.41 27.88
C GLY A 90 -16.72 -4.94 28.27
N PRO A 91 -16.74 -4.56 29.56
CA PRO A 91 -16.91 -3.16 29.98
C PRO A 91 -15.63 -2.32 29.84
N THR A 92 -14.49 -2.94 29.56
CA THR A 92 -13.18 -2.28 29.46
C THR A 92 -12.74 -2.10 28.01
N TRP A 93 -12.01 -1.02 27.76
CA TRP A 93 -11.36 -0.74 26.48
C TRP A 93 -9.93 -1.28 26.55
N ALA A 94 -9.57 -2.13 25.60
CA ALA A 94 -8.20 -2.55 25.35
C ALA A 94 -7.68 -1.73 24.16
N THR A 95 -6.66 -0.90 24.40
CA THR A 95 -6.02 -0.10 23.34
C THR A 95 -4.68 -0.71 23.01
N ALA A 96 -4.52 -1.18 21.78
CA ALA A 96 -3.23 -1.50 21.21
C ALA A 96 -2.74 -0.27 20.43
N THR A 97 -1.68 0.37 20.89
CA THR A 97 -1.05 1.48 20.18
C THR A 97 0.29 1.03 19.62
N ARG A 98 0.51 1.33 18.35
CA ARG A 98 1.78 1.20 17.65
C ARG A 98 2.31 2.59 17.34
N THR A 99 3.59 2.82 17.56
CA THR A 99 4.24 4.10 17.25
C THR A 99 5.40 3.88 16.30
N ASP A 100 5.36 4.58 15.17
CA ASP A 100 6.47 4.69 14.24
C ASP A 100 7.18 6.03 14.46
N GLU A 101 8.49 5.99 14.69
CA GLU A 101 9.32 7.18 14.83
C GLU A 101 10.30 7.29 13.66
N TYR A 102 10.55 8.52 13.22
CA TYR A 102 11.35 8.81 12.03
C TYR A 102 12.38 9.89 12.34
N GLY A 103 13.57 9.75 11.77
CA GLY A 103 14.59 10.79 11.77
C GLY A 103 15.09 11.05 10.37
N TYR A 104 15.22 12.32 10.02
CA TYR A 104 15.64 12.78 8.70
C TYR A 104 16.94 13.58 8.78
N ASP A 105 17.71 13.55 7.70
CA ASP A 105 18.80 14.48 7.46
C ASP A 105 18.25 15.91 7.34
N GLU A 106 18.79 16.86 8.10
CA GLU A 106 18.25 18.21 8.16
C GLU A 106 18.46 18.99 6.84
N GLN A 107 19.55 18.69 6.11
CA GLN A 107 19.95 19.41 4.91
C GLN A 107 19.27 18.84 3.65
N ARG A 108 19.28 17.52 3.48
CA ARG A 108 18.75 16.80 2.31
C ARG A 108 17.32 16.32 2.50
N GLY A 109 16.86 16.20 3.74
CA GLY A 109 15.54 15.68 4.07
C GLY A 109 15.37 14.18 3.82
N TYR A 110 16.48 13.44 3.62
CA TYR A 110 16.46 11.98 3.48
C TYR A 110 16.21 11.28 4.80
N LEU A 111 15.58 10.11 4.77
CA LEU A 111 15.29 9.34 5.98
C LEU A 111 16.57 8.67 6.51
N ASN A 112 17.07 9.12 7.64
CA ASN A 112 18.29 8.57 8.27
C ASN A 112 17.99 7.38 9.18
N TRP A 113 16.83 7.37 9.85
CA TRP A 113 16.45 6.23 10.68
C TRP A 113 14.94 6.13 10.88
N TRP A 114 14.50 4.92 11.21
CA TRP A 114 13.13 4.61 11.60
C TRP A 114 13.12 3.49 12.63
N LYS A 115 12.16 3.52 13.56
CA LYS A 115 11.83 2.38 14.42
C LYS A 115 10.33 2.23 14.55
N ASP A 116 9.92 0.98 14.68
CA ASP A 116 8.59 0.59 15.15
C ASP A 116 8.55 0.60 16.69
N ASP A 117 7.38 0.37 17.28
CA ASP A 117 7.06 0.51 18.70
C ASP A 117 8.12 -0.13 19.63
N GLY A 118 8.92 0.72 20.28
CA GLY A 118 9.98 0.30 21.21
C GLY A 118 11.14 -0.49 20.57
N ALA A 119 11.16 -0.65 19.24
CA ALA A 119 12.17 -1.42 18.53
C ALA A 119 13.50 -0.65 18.40
N THR A 120 14.57 -1.40 18.10
CA THR A 120 15.87 -0.80 17.75
C THR A 120 15.76 -0.03 16.43
N PRO A 121 16.26 1.21 16.34
CA PRO A 121 16.29 1.96 15.09
C PRO A 121 17.01 1.22 13.96
N LYS A 122 16.33 1.12 12.81
CA LYS A 122 16.97 0.86 11.52
C LYS A 122 17.51 2.18 10.98
N THR A 123 18.74 2.17 10.50
CA THR A 123 19.42 3.37 10.00
C THR A 123 19.79 3.22 8.54
N TRP A 124 19.85 4.34 7.84
CA TRP A 124 20.26 4.44 6.45
C TRP A 124 21.18 5.65 6.27
N ALA A 125 22.18 5.48 5.43
CA ALA A 125 22.99 6.57 4.90
C ALA A 125 22.77 6.66 3.40
N TYR A 126 23.20 7.76 2.79
CA TYR A 126 23.08 8.00 1.36
C TYR A 126 24.41 8.54 0.83
N ASP A 127 24.74 8.19 -0.42
CA ASP A 127 25.86 8.81 -1.11
C ASP A 127 25.51 10.23 -1.62
N ALA A 128 26.46 10.87 -2.30
CA ALA A 128 26.27 12.21 -2.85
C ALA A 128 25.20 12.30 -3.95
N ALA A 129 24.90 11.18 -4.62
CA ALA A 129 23.87 11.06 -5.64
C ALA A 129 22.50 10.65 -5.07
N GLY A 130 22.39 10.47 -3.75
CA GLY A 130 21.15 10.09 -3.08
C GLY A 130 20.86 8.58 -3.12
N ASN A 131 21.81 7.75 -3.54
CA ASN A 131 21.65 6.30 -3.47
C ASN A 131 21.79 5.84 -2.01
N ARG A 132 20.87 4.99 -1.55
CA ARG A 132 20.90 4.44 -0.19
C ARG A 132 22.11 3.54 -0.01
N ASN A 133 22.93 3.78 1.01
CA ASN A 133 24.12 3.02 1.34
C ASN A 133 23.74 1.65 1.93
N GLY A 134 23.33 0.74 1.04
CA GLY A 134 22.97 -0.64 1.35
C GLY A 134 23.50 -1.59 0.29
N GLY A 135 24.46 -1.16 -0.53
CA GLY A 135 24.89 -1.85 -1.72
C GLY A 135 25.91 -1.05 -2.53
N THR A 136 26.30 -1.57 -3.69
CA THR A 136 27.16 -0.87 -4.65
C THR A 136 26.37 -0.41 -5.86
N TYR A 137 26.85 0.67 -6.46
CA TYR A 137 26.26 1.32 -7.63
C TYR A 137 27.33 1.49 -8.69
N ASP A 138 26.93 1.47 -9.96
CA ASP A 138 27.83 1.85 -11.05
C ASP A 138 27.87 3.38 -11.24
N ALA A 139 28.63 3.84 -12.24
CA ALA A 139 28.78 5.26 -12.56
C ALA A 139 27.48 5.96 -12.99
N LEU A 140 26.43 5.20 -13.32
CA LEU A 140 25.11 5.70 -13.70
C LEU A 140 24.08 5.55 -12.56
N ASN A 141 24.53 5.32 -11.31
CA ASN A 141 23.68 5.15 -10.12
C ASN A 141 22.78 3.90 -10.14
N ARG A 142 23.06 2.96 -11.06
CA ARG A 142 22.32 1.71 -11.17
C ARG A 142 22.86 0.73 -10.15
N GLN A 143 21.95 0.08 -9.42
CA GLN A 143 22.32 -0.83 -8.34
C GLN A 143 22.92 -2.12 -8.90
N THR A 144 24.12 -2.47 -8.45
CA THR A 144 24.83 -3.69 -8.84
C THR A 144 24.87 -4.73 -7.72
N VAL A 145 24.85 -4.29 -6.46
CA VAL A 145 24.80 -5.17 -5.27
C VAL A 145 23.86 -4.57 -4.23
N TYR A 146 23.21 -5.42 -3.44
CA TYR A 146 22.51 -5.08 -2.20
C TYR A 146 22.97 -6.01 -1.07
N GLY A 147 23.34 -5.41 0.06
CA GLY A 147 23.99 -6.10 1.17
C GLY A 147 25.29 -6.76 0.73
N THR A 148 25.51 -7.99 1.18
CA THR A 148 26.68 -8.81 0.83
C THR A 148 26.33 -9.98 -0.09
N THR A 149 25.05 -10.19 -0.40
CA THR A 149 24.56 -11.46 -0.97
C THR A 149 23.71 -11.31 -2.22
N ALA A 150 23.12 -10.14 -2.49
CA ALA A 150 22.27 -9.93 -3.66
C ALA A 150 23.01 -9.12 -4.72
N SER A 151 23.21 -9.67 -5.92
CA SER A 151 23.74 -8.96 -7.08
C SER A 151 22.64 -8.72 -8.11
N TYR A 152 22.85 -7.69 -8.94
CA TYR A 152 21.90 -7.26 -9.95
C TYR A 152 22.61 -7.02 -11.27
N SER A 153 21.92 -7.31 -12.36
CA SER A 153 22.31 -6.87 -13.69
C SER A 153 21.25 -5.93 -14.26
N VAL A 154 21.68 -5.03 -15.13
CA VAL A 154 20.83 -4.00 -15.78
C VAL A 154 21.20 -3.91 -17.25
N ASP A 155 20.23 -3.54 -18.09
CA ASP A 155 20.48 -3.22 -19.49
C ASP A 155 21.04 -1.80 -19.67
N ALA A 156 21.28 -1.40 -20.91
CA ALA A 156 21.78 -0.07 -21.25
C ALA A 156 20.76 1.06 -20.96
N ALA A 157 19.47 0.74 -20.86
CA ALA A 157 18.40 1.67 -20.54
C ALA A 157 18.09 1.73 -19.02
N GLY A 158 18.87 1.03 -18.20
CA GLY A 158 18.71 1.04 -16.75
C GLY A 158 17.63 0.09 -16.22
N ASN A 159 17.07 -0.78 -17.06
CA ASN A 159 16.12 -1.78 -16.64
C ASN A 159 16.85 -2.96 -15.99
N ARG A 160 16.42 -3.39 -14.79
CA ARG A 160 16.96 -4.58 -14.12
C ARG A 160 16.70 -5.83 -14.96
N LEU A 161 17.75 -6.57 -15.34
CA LEU A 161 17.66 -7.82 -16.10
C LEU A 161 17.69 -9.04 -15.20
N SER A 162 18.43 -9.00 -14.10
CA SER A 162 18.46 -10.11 -13.14
C SER A 162 18.74 -9.66 -11.72
N ARG A 163 18.36 -10.51 -10.77
CA ARG A 163 18.72 -10.45 -9.36
C ARG A 163 19.16 -11.84 -8.92
N THR A 164 20.41 -11.97 -8.47
CA THR A 164 20.91 -13.23 -7.90
C THR A 164 21.17 -13.06 -6.42
N SER A 165 20.57 -13.91 -5.58
CA SER A 165 20.77 -13.88 -4.13
C SER A 165 20.79 -15.29 -3.57
N GLY A 166 21.85 -15.64 -2.83
CA GLY A 166 21.95 -16.97 -2.20
C GLY A 166 21.91 -18.14 -3.20
N GLY A 167 22.42 -17.94 -4.41
CA GLY A 167 22.43 -18.95 -5.48
C GLY A 167 21.15 -19.01 -6.34
N THR A 168 20.11 -18.24 -5.98
CA THR A 168 18.85 -18.14 -6.71
C THR A 168 18.89 -16.91 -7.62
N THR A 169 18.68 -17.09 -8.92
CA THR A 169 18.57 -16.00 -9.89
C THR A 169 17.13 -15.81 -10.33
N VAL A 170 16.64 -14.58 -10.21
CA VAL A 170 15.36 -14.12 -10.77
C VAL A 170 15.68 -13.25 -11.98
N ASP A 171 15.10 -13.59 -13.12
CA ASP A 171 15.29 -12.88 -14.38
C ASP A 171 14.08 -12.02 -14.72
N TYR A 172 14.32 -10.91 -15.39
CA TYR A 172 13.34 -9.89 -15.74
C TYR A 172 13.45 -9.59 -17.23
N ALA A 173 12.31 -9.55 -17.91
CA ALA A 173 12.25 -9.11 -19.31
C ALA A 173 11.44 -7.82 -19.45
N TRP A 174 11.78 -7.04 -20.47
CA TRP A 174 11.22 -5.72 -20.74
C TRP A 174 10.85 -5.60 -22.21
N ASP A 175 9.82 -4.80 -22.51
CA ASP A 175 9.50 -4.43 -23.89
C ASP A 175 10.29 -3.19 -24.35
N VAL A 176 10.13 -2.85 -25.63
CA VAL A 176 10.80 -1.70 -26.26
C VAL A 176 10.37 -0.34 -25.69
N LEU A 177 9.34 -0.30 -24.84
CA LEU A 177 8.85 0.89 -24.14
C LEU A 177 9.28 0.91 -22.67
N ASN A 178 10.25 0.07 -22.27
CA ASN A 178 10.74 -0.09 -20.90
C ASN A 178 9.64 -0.51 -19.90
N ARG A 179 8.70 -1.35 -20.33
CA ARG A 179 7.70 -1.96 -19.44
C ARG A 179 8.05 -3.42 -19.19
N MET A 180 8.05 -3.83 -17.91
CA MET A 180 8.40 -5.20 -17.51
C MET A 180 7.38 -6.21 -18.05
N THR A 181 7.79 -7.17 -18.86
CA THR A 181 6.91 -8.19 -19.45
C THR A 181 7.03 -9.55 -18.79
N LEU A 182 8.10 -9.80 -18.04
CA LEU A 182 8.34 -11.08 -17.37
C LEU A 182 9.07 -10.88 -16.04
N VAL A 183 8.69 -11.66 -15.04
CA VAL A 183 9.55 -12.07 -13.92
C VAL A 183 9.60 -13.59 -13.93
N ASP A 184 10.78 -14.14 -14.20
CA ASP A 184 11.07 -15.57 -14.20
C ASP A 184 11.85 -15.90 -12.94
N THR A 185 11.37 -16.88 -12.19
CA THR A 185 12.02 -17.33 -10.95
C THR A 185 12.41 -18.80 -11.11
N PRO A 186 13.52 -19.24 -10.51
CA PRO A 186 14.12 -20.55 -10.79
C PRO A 186 13.31 -21.71 -10.20
N THR A 187 12.22 -21.42 -9.49
CA THR A 187 11.18 -22.38 -9.10
C THR A 187 10.20 -22.69 -10.25
N ASN A 188 10.54 -22.33 -11.50
CA ASN A 188 9.67 -22.36 -12.69
C ASN A 188 8.34 -21.65 -12.44
N TYR A 189 8.44 -20.53 -11.73
CA TYR A 189 7.35 -19.64 -11.48
C TYR A 189 7.58 -18.40 -12.33
N ASP A 190 6.64 -18.15 -13.25
CA ASP A 190 6.72 -17.09 -14.24
C ASP A 190 5.52 -16.16 -14.04
N SER A 191 5.80 -14.87 -13.93
CA SER A 191 4.79 -13.81 -14.03
C SER A 191 4.99 -13.06 -15.34
N MET A 192 4.11 -13.31 -16.31
CA MET A 192 4.10 -12.63 -17.60
C MET A 192 3.05 -11.50 -17.58
N TYR A 193 3.40 -10.34 -18.10
CA TYR A 193 2.53 -9.16 -18.10
C TYR A 193 2.18 -8.69 -19.51
N GLN A 194 0.95 -8.22 -19.67
CA GLN A 194 0.48 -7.53 -20.86
C GLN A 194 0.00 -6.14 -20.49
N TYR A 195 0.15 -5.20 -21.42
CA TYR A 195 -0.19 -3.80 -21.22
C TYR A 195 -1.15 -3.31 -22.29
N ARG A 196 -2.00 -2.37 -21.89
CA ARG A 196 -2.81 -1.55 -22.78
C ARG A 196 -1.90 -0.57 -23.56
N ALA A 197 -2.45 0.03 -24.60
CA ALA A 197 -1.76 1.05 -25.39
C ALA A 197 -1.40 2.31 -24.58
N ASP A 198 -2.15 2.59 -23.50
CA ASP A 198 -1.90 3.70 -22.56
C ASP A 198 -0.86 3.38 -21.48
N GLY A 199 -0.27 2.18 -21.50
CA GLY A 199 0.77 1.76 -20.55
C GLY A 199 0.26 1.11 -19.26
N LEU A 200 -1.04 1.04 -19.03
CA LEU A 200 -1.60 0.34 -17.87
C LEU A 200 -1.57 -1.19 -18.08
N ARG A 201 -1.21 -1.94 -17.05
CA ARG A 201 -1.17 -3.42 -17.08
C ARG A 201 -2.56 -3.96 -17.33
N ALA A 202 -2.75 -4.66 -18.45
CA ALA A 202 -4.04 -5.23 -18.86
C ALA A 202 -4.27 -6.62 -18.25
N ALA A 203 -3.22 -7.43 -18.19
CA ALA A 203 -3.31 -8.81 -17.72
C ALA A 203 -1.98 -9.31 -17.14
N GLN A 204 -2.08 -10.33 -16.31
CA GLN A 204 -0.97 -11.13 -15.81
C GLN A 204 -1.29 -12.60 -16.03
N LEU A 205 -0.36 -13.34 -16.64
CA LEU A 205 -0.36 -14.80 -16.59
C LEU A 205 0.70 -15.23 -15.60
N ARG A 206 0.26 -15.95 -14.57
CA ARG A 206 1.12 -16.63 -13.63
C ARG A 206 1.13 -18.12 -13.93
N GLN A 207 2.30 -18.63 -14.26
CA GLN A 207 2.51 -20.04 -14.54
C GLN A 207 3.47 -20.61 -13.50
N VAL A 208 3.08 -21.74 -12.89
CA VAL A 208 3.96 -22.50 -12.02
C VAL A 208 3.99 -23.93 -12.55
N THR A 209 5.18 -24.44 -12.85
CA THR A 209 5.30 -25.80 -13.41
C THR A 209 4.66 -26.82 -12.47
N GLY A 210 3.81 -27.68 -13.02
CA GLY A 210 3.07 -28.69 -12.25
C GLY A 210 1.91 -28.16 -11.41
N SER A 211 1.56 -26.87 -11.51
CA SER A 211 0.44 -26.25 -10.78
C SER A 211 -0.58 -25.60 -11.72
N ALA A 212 -1.74 -25.28 -11.18
CA ALA A 212 -2.80 -24.56 -11.89
C ALA A 212 -2.30 -23.20 -12.40
N LYS A 213 -2.62 -22.88 -13.66
CA LYS A 213 -2.34 -21.56 -14.24
C LYS A 213 -3.25 -20.52 -13.59
N ARG A 214 -2.73 -19.32 -13.42
CA ARG A 214 -3.46 -18.21 -12.79
C ARG A 214 -3.46 -17.03 -13.75
N VAL A 215 -4.63 -16.51 -14.07
CA VAL A 215 -4.78 -15.37 -14.97
C VAL A 215 -5.45 -14.24 -14.21
N THR A 216 -4.82 -13.07 -14.22
CA THR A 216 -5.41 -11.86 -13.65
C THR A 216 -5.71 -10.88 -14.78
N SER A 217 -6.94 -10.39 -14.87
CA SER A 217 -7.32 -9.30 -15.77
C SER A 217 -7.58 -8.03 -14.96
N TYR A 218 -7.06 -6.89 -15.43
CA TYR A 218 -7.17 -5.60 -14.74
C TYR A 218 -8.03 -4.62 -15.53
N ARG A 219 -8.92 -3.92 -14.83
CA ARG A 219 -9.79 -2.86 -15.38
C ARG A 219 -9.58 -1.57 -14.60
N TYR A 220 -9.59 -0.46 -15.33
CA TYR A 220 -9.29 0.85 -14.80
C TYR A 220 -10.37 1.86 -15.20
N ASP A 221 -10.63 2.80 -14.30
CA ASP A 221 -11.30 4.07 -14.59
C ASP A 221 -10.26 5.19 -14.44
N GLY A 222 -9.95 5.86 -15.55
CA GLY A 222 -8.73 6.67 -15.66
C GLY A 222 -7.49 5.85 -15.32
N GLN A 223 -6.73 6.27 -14.30
CA GLN A 223 -5.55 5.56 -13.80
C GLN A 223 -5.84 4.67 -12.57
N MET A 224 -7.07 4.71 -12.01
CA MET A 224 -7.41 3.95 -10.81
C MET A 224 -7.96 2.56 -11.17
N PRO A 225 -7.50 1.48 -10.50
CA PRO A 225 -8.08 0.16 -10.68
C PRO A 225 -9.52 0.13 -10.15
N VAL A 226 -10.43 -0.45 -10.92
CA VAL A 226 -11.85 -0.58 -10.56
C VAL A 226 -12.32 -2.03 -10.49
N GLU A 227 -11.68 -2.93 -11.23
CA GLU A 227 -11.98 -4.35 -11.17
C GLU A 227 -10.73 -5.18 -11.49
N GLU A 228 -10.53 -6.24 -10.73
CA GLU A 228 -9.57 -7.29 -11.02
C GLU A 228 -10.27 -8.64 -11.00
N ILE A 229 -9.99 -9.46 -12.00
CA ILE A 229 -10.54 -10.80 -12.13
C ILE A 229 -9.38 -11.77 -12.07
N TYR A 230 -9.28 -12.52 -10.98
CA TYR A 230 -8.29 -13.55 -10.75
C TYR A 230 -8.91 -14.92 -10.99
N GLN A 231 -8.38 -15.67 -11.95
CA GLN A 231 -8.87 -16.98 -12.35
C GLN A 231 -7.81 -18.05 -12.11
N VAL A 232 -8.18 -19.11 -11.41
CA VAL A 232 -7.37 -20.32 -11.26
C VAL A 232 -7.90 -21.39 -12.21
N LEU A 233 -7.07 -21.78 -13.17
CA LEU A 233 -7.37 -22.78 -14.19
C LEU A 233 -6.79 -24.12 -13.73
N ALA A 234 -7.64 -25.00 -13.20
CA ALA A 234 -7.22 -26.29 -12.67
C ALA A 234 -6.80 -27.26 -13.80
N THR A 235 -5.77 -28.07 -13.53
CA THR A 235 -5.19 -29.02 -14.51
C THR A 235 -6.17 -30.11 -14.98
N GLY A 236 -7.24 -30.38 -14.23
CA GLY A 236 -8.25 -31.41 -14.53
C GLY A 236 -9.61 -30.87 -15.02
N GLY A 237 -9.69 -29.59 -15.40
CA GLY A 237 -10.95 -28.91 -15.68
C GLY A 237 -11.55 -28.26 -14.43
N GLY A 238 -12.25 -27.15 -14.65
CA GLY A 238 -12.80 -26.31 -13.59
C GLY A 238 -12.02 -25.02 -13.37
N THR A 239 -12.74 -23.95 -13.05
CA THR A 239 -12.19 -22.61 -12.87
C THR A 239 -12.78 -21.97 -11.63
N THR A 240 -11.92 -21.53 -10.71
CA THR A 240 -12.31 -20.63 -9.63
C THR A 240 -12.00 -19.21 -10.08
N THR A 241 -13.00 -18.35 -10.06
CA THR A 241 -12.88 -16.93 -10.39
C THR A 241 -13.14 -16.11 -9.13
N GLU A 242 -12.17 -15.32 -8.73
CA GLU A 242 -12.32 -14.26 -7.74
C GLU A 242 -12.36 -12.92 -8.48
N THR A 243 -13.43 -12.16 -8.30
CA THR A 243 -13.56 -10.81 -8.85
C THR A 243 -13.51 -9.82 -7.69
N THR A 244 -12.50 -8.97 -7.70
CA THR A 244 -12.40 -7.85 -6.78
C THR A 244 -12.85 -6.57 -7.48
N ARG A 245 -13.80 -5.86 -6.90
CA ARG A 245 -14.27 -4.55 -7.38
C ARG A 245 -13.97 -3.48 -6.35
N TRP A 246 -13.55 -2.32 -6.84
CA TRP A 246 -13.26 -1.17 -6.01
C TRP A 246 -14.15 0.01 -6.34
N ALA A 247 -14.59 0.71 -5.30
CA ALA A 247 -15.15 2.04 -5.44
C ALA A 247 -14.06 3.05 -5.08
N ALA A 248 -13.69 3.89 -6.04
CA ALA A 248 -12.80 5.02 -5.80
C ALA A 248 -13.56 6.17 -5.14
N GLY A 249 -12.89 6.87 -4.23
CA GLY A 249 -13.37 8.06 -3.56
C GLY A 249 -12.23 9.02 -3.23
N PRO A 250 -12.47 10.08 -2.44
CA PRO A 250 -11.52 11.17 -2.23
C PRO A 250 -10.18 10.75 -1.61
N ARG A 251 -10.16 9.65 -0.85
CA ARG A 251 -8.94 9.14 -0.18
C ARG A 251 -8.25 8.02 -0.96
N GLY A 252 -8.71 7.73 -2.19
CA GLY A 252 -8.32 6.54 -2.92
C GLY A 252 -9.43 5.51 -2.97
N THR A 253 -9.08 4.23 -2.91
CA THR A 253 -10.10 3.18 -2.87
C THR A 253 -10.83 3.19 -1.51
N GLU A 254 -12.15 3.34 -1.51
CA GLU A 254 -12.95 3.45 -0.27
C GLU A 254 -13.76 2.20 0.04
N ARG A 255 -14.05 1.38 -0.97
CA ARG A 255 -14.75 0.10 -0.81
C ARG A 255 -14.08 -0.96 -1.66
N GLN A 256 -14.01 -2.16 -1.12
CA GLN A 256 -13.65 -3.38 -1.82
C GLN A 256 -14.79 -4.39 -1.71
N GLU A 257 -15.11 -5.05 -2.82
CA GLU A 257 -16.01 -6.19 -2.88
C GLU A 257 -15.28 -7.34 -3.55
N VAL A 258 -15.21 -8.48 -2.88
CA VAL A 258 -14.60 -9.71 -3.41
C VAL A 258 -15.71 -10.73 -3.62
N THR A 259 -15.88 -11.18 -4.85
CA THR A 259 -16.83 -12.23 -5.22
C THR A 259 -16.07 -13.46 -5.68
N THR A 260 -16.33 -14.63 -5.09
CA THR A 260 -15.72 -15.90 -5.52
C THR A 260 -16.79 -16.81 -6.09
N ALA A 261 -16.55 -17.31 -7.30
CA ALA A 261 -17.39 -18.28 -8.00
C ALA A 261 -16.55 -19.47 -8.48
N THR A 262 -17.10 -20.67 -8.43
CA THR A 262 -16.44 -21.89 -8.93
C THR A 262 -17.31 -22.54 -10.00
N SER A 263 -16.71 -22.86 -11.15
CA SER A 263 -17.41 -23.51 -12.26
C SER A 263 -18.12 -24.80 -11.83
N GLY A 264 -19.36 -24.98 -12.28
CA GLY A 264 -20.18 -26.14 -11.90
C GLY A 264 -20.88 -25.99 -10.55
N SER A 265 -20.68 -24.86 -9.86
CA SER A 265 -21.42 -24.48 -8.65
C SER A 265 -22.22 -23.20 -8.92
N SER A 266 -23.47 -23.17 -8.44
CA SER A 266 -24.26 -21.94 -8.37
C SER A 266 -23.96 -21.12 -7.11
N ALA A 267 -23.15 -21.66 -6.18
CA ALA A 267 -22.78 -20.97 -4.95
C ALA A 267 -21.71 -19.91 -5.23
N THR A 268 -21.99 -18.69 -4.75
CA THR A 268 -21.11 -17.53 -4.87
C THR A 268 -20.96 -16.92 -3.48
N THR A 269 -19.72 -16.61 -3.08
CA THR A 269 -19.44 -15.89 -1.83
C THR A 269 -19.10 -14.44 -2.15
N THR A 270 -19.65 -13.51 -1.37
CA THR A 270 -19.34 -12.08 -1.47
C THR A 270 -18.85 -11.56 -0.13
N ASP A 271 -17.65 -11.00 -0.13
CA ASP A 271 -17.08 -10.25 1.00
C ASP A 271 -17.02 -8.77 0.65
N VAL A 272 -17.37 -7.91 1.60
CA VAL A 272 -17.35 -6.45 1.44
C VAL A 272 -16.53 -5.85 2.56
N SER A 273 -15.53 -5.06 2.19
CA SER A 273 -14.65 -4.41 3.14
C SER A 273 -14.28 -2.98 2.75
N TYR A 274 -13.77 -2.24 3.72
CA TYR A 274 -13.40 -0.83 3.60
C TYR A 274 -11.95 -0.68 4.06
N PRO A 275 -11.00 -0.42 3.15
CA PRO A 275 -9.59 -0.34 3.50
C PRO A 275 -9.30 0.88 4.38
N LEU A 276 -8.41 0.68 5.35
CA LEU A 276 -7.87 1.71 6.22
C LEU A 276 -6.42 1.99 5.83
N TYR A 277 -6.09 3.27 5.70
CA TYR A 277 -4.79 3.73 5.26
C TYR A 277 -4.08 4.49 6.35
N ASP A 278 -2.76 4.27 6.43
CA ASP A 278 -1.90 5.08 7.28
C ASP A 278 -1.58 6.44 6.60
N ALA A 279 -0.83 7.29 7.30
CA ALA A 279 -0.32 8.57 6.79
C ALA A 279 0.43 8.48 5.45
N HIS A 280 1.09 7.37 5.16
CA HIS A 280 1.79 7.14 3.89
C HIS A 280 0.85 6.62 2.79
N GLY A 281 -0.40 6.30 3.13
CA GLY A 281 -1.35 5.68 2.22
C GLY A 281 -1.27 4.15 2.19
N ASN A 282 -0.54 3.53 3.12
CA ASN A 282 -0.43 2.07 3.17
C ASN A 282 -1.71 1.47 3.74
N ALA A 283 -2.27 0.47 3.07
CA ALA A 283 -3.44 -0.24 3.54
C ALA A 283 -3.06 -1.17 4.72
N PHE A 284 -3.24 -0.69 5.95
CA PHE A 284 -2.83 -1.42 7.16
C PHE A 284 -3.92 -2.35 7.70
N ALA A 285 -5.19 -2.07 7.44
CA ALA A 285 -6.31 -2.89 7.90
C ALA A 285 -7.51 -2.77 6.97
N HIS A 286 -8.54 -3.60 7.19
CA HIS A 286 -9.82 -3.52 6.50
C HIS A 286 -10.96 -3.69 7.50
N ILE A 287 -11.92 -2.76 7.48
CA ILE A 287 -13.20 -2.96 8.17
C ILE A 287 -14.04 -3.89 7.31
N ARG A 288 -14.47 -5.03 7.85
CA ARG A 288 -15.24 -6.05 7.12
C ARG A 288 -16.71 -6.02 7.51
N ARG A 289 -17.59 -6.24 6.54
CA ARG A 289 -19.00 -6.54 6.82
C ARG A 289 -19.09 -7.98 7.36
N ASP A 290 -19.91 -8.20 8.38
CA ASP A 290 -20.15 -9.55 8.88
C ASP A 290 -21.01 -10.34 7.89
N SER A 291 -20.47 -11.45 7.38
CA SER A 291 -21.16 -12.31 6.42
C SER A 291 -22.35 -13.08 7.02
N GLY A 292 -22.30 -13.39 8.33
CA GLY A 292 -23.38 -14.05 9.07
C GLY A 292 -24.46 -13.08 9.53
N ASN A 293 -24.14 -11.77 9.59
CA ASN A 293 -25.08 -10.74 9.96
C ASN A 293 -24.82 -9.44 9.18
N PRO A 294 -25.34 -9.31 7.94
CA PRO A 294 -25.00 -8.22 7.01
C PRO A 294 -25.29 -6.79 7.51
N GLY A 295 -26.03 -6.63 8.61
CA GLY A 295 -26.24 -5.35 9.30
C GLY A 295 -25.11 -4.94 10.25
N TRP A 296 -24.10 -5.78 10.44
CA TRP A 296 -22.99 -5.59 11.38
C TRP A 296 -21.64 -5.65 10.67
N TYR A 297 -20.62 -5.17 11.39
CA TYR A 297 -19.22 -5.21 10.95
C TYR A 297 -18.43 -6.10 11.90
N VAL A 298 -17.40 -6.75 11.37
CA VAL A 298 -16.44 -7.52 12.16
C VAL A 298 -15.54 -6.54 12.89
N PRO A 299 -15.48 -6.57 14.25
CA PRO A 299 -14.57 -5.73 15.00
C PRO A 299 -13.11 -5.98 14.59
N LEU A 300 -12.33 -4.91 14.43
CA LEU A 300 -10.90 -5.01 14.18
C LEU A 300 -10.18 -5.45 15.45
N THR A 301 -9.28 -6.42 15.31
CA THR A 301 -8.35 -6.80 16.37
C THR A 301 -6.91 -6.43 16.00
N ALA A 302 -5.99 -6.46 16.97
CA ALA A 302 -4.56 -6.28 16.73
C ALA A 302 -4.00 -7.28 15.69
N ASN A 303 -4.63 -8.45 15.54
CA ASN A 303 -4.24 -9.42 14.51
C ASN A 303 -4.64 -8.98 13.10
N ASP A 304 -5.64 -8.12 12.93
CA ASP A 304 -6.12 -7.66 11.62
C ASP A 304 -5.31 -6.48 11.05
N VAL A 305 -4.28 -6.03 11.79
CA VAL A 305 -3.43 -4.90 11.46
C VAL A 305 -2.09 -5.38 10.90
N ARG A 306 -1.68 -4.79 9.78
CA ARG A 306 -0.34 -4.94 9.20
C ARG A 306 0.50 -3.71 9.51
N SER A 307 1.80 -3.94 9.68
CA SER A 307 2.79 -2.89 9.77
C SER A 307 3.73 -2.89 8.58
N PHE A 308 4.22 -1.70 8.25
CA PHE A 308 5.13 -1.48 7.14
C PHE A 308 6.34 -0.71 7.64
N ASP A 309 7.50 -1.02 7.07
CA ASP A 309 8.63 -0.11 7.11
C ASP A 309 8.40 1.07 6.14
N PRO A 310 9.21 2.14 6.23
CA PRO A 310 9.05 3.33 5.40
C PRO A 310 9.16 3.07 3.89
N TRP A 311 9.79 1.95 3.52
CA TRP A 311 10.04 1.55 2.14
C TRP A 311 9.00 0.56 1.62
N GLY A 312 7.99 0.19 2.42
CA GLY A 312 6.88 -0.67 2.02
C GLY A 312 7.08 -2.17 2.25
N ASN A 313 8.15 -2.57 2.95
CA ASN A 313 8.26 -3.94 3.43
C ASN A 313 7.27 -4.16 4.56
N VAL A 314 6.55 -5.27 4.53
CA VAL A 314 5.66 -5.67 5.62
C VAL A 314 6.52 -6.15 6.79
N THR A 315 6.43 -5.51 7.94
CA THR A 315 7.20 -5.86 9.15
C THR A 315 6.43 -6.77 10.10
N SER A 316 5.11 -6.67 10.11
CA SER A 316 4.19 -7.61 10.76
C SER A 316 2.92 -7.72 9.93
N SER A 317 2.36 -8.94 9.85
CA SER A 317 1.07 -9.18 9.21
C SER A 317 0.40 -10.40 9.83
N PRO A 318 -0.13 -10.27 11.07
CA PRO A 318 -0.73 -11.38 11.79
C PRO A 318 -2.11 -11.81 11.24
N GLY A 319 -2.71 -11.08 10.29
CA GLY A 319 -4.09 -11.35 9.86
C GLY A 319 -4.46 -10.91 8.45
N PHE A 320 -5.78 -10.87 8.23
CA PHE A 320 -6.52 -10.97 6.95
C PHE A 320 -5.77 -10.60 5.66
N MET A 321 -5.90 -11.50 4.67
CA MET A 321 -5.09 -11.61 3.45
C MET A 321 -3.64 -12.07 3.68
N ALA A 322 -3.17 -12.26 4.92
CA ALA A 322 -2.03 -13.12 5.20
C ALA A 322 -2.41 -14.58 4.86
N GLY A 323 -1.99 -15.09 3.70
CA GLY A 323 -2.11 -16.52 3.37
C GLY A 323 -2.64 -16.86 1.98
N ALA A 324 -3.44 -16.01 1.33
CA ALA A 324 -3.83 -16.25 -0.07
C ALA A 324 -2.70 -15.80 -1.00
N GLN A 325 -1.80 -16.71 -1.36
CA GLN A 325 -0.72 -16.41 -2.31
C GLN A 325 -1.32 -16.08 -3.69
N GLY A 326 -1.13 -14.85 -4.16
CA GLY A 326 -1.52 -14.39 -5.51
C GLY A 326 -2.86 -13.67 -5.65
N GLY A 327 -3.56 -13.41 -4.55
CA GLY A 327 -4.69 -12.49 -4.54
C GLY A 327 -4.27 -11.02 -4.65
N ALA A 328 -5.18 -10.15 -5.06
CA ALA A 328 -4.97 -8.72 -5.06
C ALA A 328 -4.86 -8.17 -3.64
N LYS A 329 -3.74 -7.53 -3.30
CA LYS A 329 -3.56 -6.91 -1.99
C LYS A 329 -3.11 -5.47 -2.14
N GLN A 330 -3.97 -4.57 -1.66
CA GLN A 330 -3.54 -3.25 -1.29
C GLN A 330 -2.58 -3.38 -0.11
N ALA A 331 -1.40 -2.80 -0.26
CA ALA A 331 -0.35 -2.82 0.75
C ALA A 331 0.30 -1.43 0.78
N TYR A 332 1.53 -1.30 0.32
CA TYR A 332 2.25 -0.03 0.27
C TYR A 332 1.59 0.96 -0.70
N VAL A 333 1.39 2.21 -0.26
CA VAL A 333 0.70 3.29 -1.01
C VAL A 333 -0.61 2.83 -1.68
N GLY A 334 -1.31 1.89 -1.04
CA GLY A 334 -2.53 1.27 -1.54
C GLY A 334 -3.68 2.26 -1.76
N SER A 335 -3.70 3.38 -1.04
CA SER A 335 -4.67 4.46 -1.26
C SER A 335 -4.63 4.98 -2.70
N LEU A 336 -3.43 5.05 -3.30
CA LEU A 336 -3.25 5.48 -4.69
C LEU A 336 -3.57 4.38 -5.71
N GLY A 337 -4.12 3.24 -5.28
CA GLY A 337 -4.47 2.11 -6.14
C GLY A 337 -3.26 1.31 -6.62
N HIS A 338 -2.11 1.43 -5.94
CA HIS A 338 -0.94 0.62 -6.25
C HIS A 338 -1.09 -0.78 -5.66
N ARG A 339 -0.74 -1.78 -6.47
CA ARG A 339 -0.83 -3.19 -6.11
C ARG A 339 0.56 -3.71 -5.78
N LYS A 340 0.64 -4.48 -4.70
CA LYS A 340 1.80 -5.35 -4.45
C LYS A 340 1.55 -6.71 -5.10
N ASP A 341 2.50 -7.17 -5.89
CA ASP A 341 2.51 -8.53 -6.40
C ASP A 341 3.28 -9.39 -5.39
N ASP A 342 2.55 -10.14 -4.57
CA ASP A 342 3.11 -10.94 -3.47
C ASP A 342 4.19 -11.92 -3.94
N GLU A 343 4.10 -12.38 -5.18
CA GLU A 343 4.97 -13.44 -5.67
C GLU A 343 6.32 -12.94 -6.16
N THR A 344 6.38 -11.70 -6.62
CA THR A 344 7.64 -11.05 -7.00
C THR A 344 8.16 -10.15 -5.87
N GLY A 345 7.29 -9.76 -4.94
CA GLY A 345 7.56 -8.77 -3.91
C GLY A 345 7.54 -7.33 -4.41
N LEU A 346 7.37 -7.11 -5.72
CA LEU A 346 7.37 -5.80 -6.35
C LEU A 346 6.02 -5.10 -6.20
N VAL A 347 6.05 -3.77 -6.19
CA VAL A 347 4.86 -2.92 -6.21
C VAL A 347 4.69 -2.33 -7.60
N TYR A 348 3.58 -2.64 -8.25
CA TYR A 348 3.24 -2.09 -9.55
C TYR A 348 2.75 -0.64 -9.40
N MET A 349 3.59 0.29 -9.83
CA MET A 349 3.31 1.74 -9.81
C MET A 349 2.98 2.30 -11.19
N ARG A 350 2.33 1.48 -12.03
CA ARG A 350 1.91 1.81 -13.40
C ARG A 350 3.09 1.92 -14.37
N ALA A 351 3.75 3.06 -14.39
CA ALA A 351 4.88 3.31 -15.29
C ALA A 351 6.12 2.50 -14.90
N ARG A 352 6.27 2.15 -13.61
CA ARG A 352 7.44 1.45 -13.08
C ARG A 352 7.06 0.44 -12.01
N TYR A 353 7.96 -0.51 -11.76
CA TYR A 353 7.88 -1.43 -10.65
C TYR A 353 8.85 -1.01 -9.55
N TYR A 354 8.34 -0.84 -8.34
CA TYR A 354 9.10 -0.48 -7.16
C TYR A 354 9.45 -1.74 -6.36
N ASP A 355 10.69 -1.82 -5.88
CA ASP A 355 11.19 -2.91 -5.04
C ASP A 355 11.37 -2.40 -3.60
N PRO A 356 10.43 -2.73 -2.68
CA PRO A 356 10.50 -2.33 -1.28
C PRO A 356 11.75 -2.81 -0.56
N GLN A 357 12.32 -3.96 -0.96
CA GLN A 357 13.46 -4.55 -0.26
C GLN A 357 14.69 -3.65 -0.38
N VAL A 358 14.92 -3.08 -1.56
CA VAL A 358 16.02 -2.14 -1.82
C VAL A 358 15.60 -0.67 -1.68
N GLY A 359 14.30 -0.37 -1.66
CA GLY A 359 13.77 0.98 -1.56
C GLY A 359 13.93 1.80 -2.85
N ARG A 360 13.86 1.14 -4.02
CA ARG A 360 14.15 1.76 -5.33
C ARG A 360 13.25 1.20 -6.43
N PHE A 361 13.12 1.93 -7.53
CA PHE A 361 12.53 1.38 -8.75
C PHE A 361 13.46 0.36 -9.43
N THR A 362 12.87 -0.56 -10.18
CA THR A 362 13.57 -1.60 -10.95
C THR A 362 13.98 -1.14 -12.34
N SER A 363 13.57 0.06 -12.75
CA SER A 363 13.94 0.74 -13.98
C SER A 363 14.06 2.25 -13.72
N GLU A 364 14.84 2.93 -14.56
CA GLU A 364 14.88 4.40 -14.61
C GLU A 364 13.51 4.98 -15.03
N ASP A 365 13.26 6.25 -14.71
CA ASP A 365 12.05 6.94 -15.18
C ASP A 365 12.03 7.08 -16.70
N PRO A 366 11.09 6.46 -17.43
CA PRO A 366 11.03 6.56 -18.89
C PRO A 366 10.82 7.99 -19.40
N ALA A 367 10.23 8.87 -18.58
CA ALA A 367 10.03 10.28 -18.91
C ALA A 367 11.22 11.16 -18.50
N MET A 368 12.19 10.63 -17.73
CA MET A 368 13.34 11.34 -17.18
C MET A 368 12.97 12.69 -16.55
N HIS A 369 11.85 12.73 -15.84
CA HIS A 369 11.27 13.96 -15.30
C HIS A 369 11.53 14.12 -13.80
N GLY A 370 12.02 15.29 -13.39
CA GLY A 370 12.34 15.60 -11.99
C GLY A 370 13.83 15.43 -11.66
N GLU A 371 14.17 15.54 -10.38
CA GLU A 371 15.57 15.51 -9.91
C GLU A 371 16.11 14.09 -9.68
N ASN A 372 15.24 13.08 -9.60
CA ASN A 372 15.58 11.67 -9.39
C ASN A 372 14.85 10.80 -10.42
N TRP A 373 15.50 10.50 -11.53
CA TRP A 373 15.01 9.55 -12.54
C TRP A 373 15.86 8.30 -12.61
#